data_AF-A0A3D4MD30-F1
#
_entry.id   AF-A0A3D4MD30-F1
#
_cell.length_a   1.000
_cell.length_b   1.000
_cell.length_c   1.000
_cell.angle_alpha   90.00
_cell.angle_beta   90.00
_cell.angle_gamma   90.00
#
_symmetry.space_group_name_H-M   'P 1'
#
loop_
_entity.id
_entity.type
_entity.pdbx_description
1 polymer ?
#
loop_
_entity_poly.entity_id
_entity_poly.type
_entity_poly.pdbx_seq_one_letter_code
_entity_poly.pdbx_strand_id
1 'polypeptide(L)'
;MAFDPPFLERGFRPFFLMAAVYAVLGIVLWVAFYAAGYTPPEFWPQPLDWHAHEMIYGFTLAVIAGFLLTAVANWTGGAPVRHLHLLALVLVWLSGRIVANLSVPLPDSAVIAIQCSFIPVLAISLAIPLFKSRNVRNFVFLGLLAMLSSFEILFFMQEDKRFLYGALTAVLMMISLVGGRVIPSFTVAAMRLRGEKIFQTDQRLLDVLAVLSLLPVGFFLAVMPQTPWLAVAALA
;
A
#
# COMPACT_ATOMS: atom_id res chain seq x y z
N MET A 1 -27.69 13.74 -19.78
CA MET A 1 -27.21 13.13 -18.53
C MET A 1 -26.05 12.24 -18.91
N ALA A 2 -24.82 12.63 -18.57
CA ALA A 2 -23.69 11.71 -18.73
C ALA A 2 -23.91 10.55 -17.75
N PHE A 3 -23.81 9.32 -18.21
CA PHE A 3 -23.75 8.15 -17.33
C PHE A 3 -22.51 8.31 -16.45
N ASP A 4 -22.68 8.75 -15.21
CA ASP A 4 -21.61 8.71 -14.23
C ASP A 4 -21.36 7.23 -13.90
N PRO A 5 -20.18 6.66 -14.24
CA PRO A 5 -19.93 5.25 -14.00
C PRO A 5 -19.91 5.04 -12.48
N PRO A 6 -20.81 4.23 -11.89
CA PRO A 6 -20.88 4.05 -10.43
C PRO A 6 -19.54 3.58 -9.85
N PHE A 7 -18.78 2.84 -10.66
CA PHE A 7 -17.46 2.33 -10.31
C PHE A 7 -16.43 3.42 -10.02
N LEU A 8 -16.53 4.60 -10.64
CA LEU A 8 -15.54 5.68 -10.53
C LEU A 8 -15.94 6.81 -9.57
N GLU A 9 -16.91 6.60 -8.70
CA GLU A 9 -17.40 7.63 -7.77
C GLU A 9 -16.51 7.85 -6.54
N ARG A 10 -15.84 6.80 -6.05
CA ARG A 10 -15.04 6.82 -4.82
C ARG A 10 -13.84 5.91 -4.96
N GLY A 11 -12.70 6.32 -4.41
CA GLY A 11 -11.43 5.61 -4.52
C GLY A 11 -11.46 4.14 -4.10
N PHE A 12 -12.19 3.79 -3.04
CA PHE A 12 -12.28 2.39 -2.60
C PHE A 12 -12.93 1.46 -3.63
N ARG A 13 -13.90 1.94 -4.42
CA ARG A 13 -14.69 1.09 -5.33
C ARG A 13 -13.80 0.38 -6.37
N PRO A 14 -13.00 1.10 -7.17
CA PRO A 14 -12.17 0.43 -8.15
C PRO A 14 -11.01 -0.31 -7.52
N PHE A 15 -10.33 0.31 -6.56
CA PHE A 15 -9.12 -0.26 -6.00
C PHE A 15 -9.37 -1.50 -5.14
N PHE A 16 -10.47 -1.59 -4.40
CA PHE A 16 -10.79 -2.82 -3.65
C PHE A 16 -11.27 -3.93 -4.58
N LEU A 17 -12.01 -3.61 -5.66
CA LEU A 17 -12.35 -4.62 -6.65
C LEU A 17 -11.10 -5.15 -7.36
N MET A 18 -10.21 -4.24 -7.79
CA MET A 18 -8.95 -4.61 -8.43
C MET A 18 -8.06 -5.39 -7.48
N ALA A 19 -7.97 -5.03 -6.20
CA ALA A 19 -7.24 -5.80 -5.19
C ALA A 19 -7.80 -7.21 -5.03
N ALA A 20 -9.14 -7.37 -4.98
CA ALA A 20 -9.78 -8.67 -4.88
C ALA A 20 -9.50 -9.55 -6.12
N VAL A 21 -9.65 -8.99 -7.31
CA VAL A 21 -9.32 -9.68 -8.57
C VAL A 21 -7.84 -10.05 -8.61
N TYR A 22 -6.97 -9.12 -8.24
CA TYR A 22 -5.53 -9.32 -8.24
C TYR A 22 -5.07 -10.38 -7.22
N ALA A 23 -5.73 -10.46 -6.06
CA ALA A 23 -5.47 -11.51 -5.08
C ALA A 23 -5.81 -12.91 -5.63
N VAL A 24 -6.96 -13.05 -6.29
CA VAL A 24 -7.34 -14.33 -6.93
C VAL A 24 -6.34 -14.70 -8.03
N LEU A 25 -5.99 -13.75 -8.91
CA LEU A 25 -4.99 -13.97 -9.95
C LEU A 25 -3.62 -14.33 -9.35
N GLY A 26 -3.17 -13.62 -8.32
CA GLY A 26 -1.90 -13.86 -7.65
C GLY A 26 -1.83 -15.25 -7.02
N ILE A 27 -2.90 -15.72 -6.37
CA ILE A 27 -2.97 -17.09 -5.84
C ILE A 27 -2.90 -18.12 -6.98
N VAL A 28 -3.69 -17.93 -8.05
CA VAL A 28 -3.71 -18.85 -9.19
C VAL A 28 -2.33 -18.93 -9.86
N LEU A 29 -1.70 -17.79 -10.12
CA LEU A 29 -0.37 -17.71 -10.72
C LEU A 29 0.70 -18.32 -9.82
N TRP A 30 0.63 -18.07 -8.51
CA TRP A 30 1.58 -18.66 -7.57
C TRP A 30 1.44 -20.18 -7.47
N VAL A 31 0.20 -20.69 -7.43
CA VAL A 31 -0.06 -22.13 -7.46
C VAL A 31 0.39 -22.75 -8.78
N ALA A 32 0.19 -22.08 -9.91
CA ALA A 32 0.68 -22.54 -11.21
C ALA A 32 2.21 -22.63 -11.24
N PHE A 33 2.93 -21.66 -10.66
CA PHE A 33 4.38 -21.75 -10.50
C PHE A 33 4.76 -22.95 -9.60
N TYR A 34 4.21 -23.01 -8.40
CA TYR A 34 4.60 -24.00 -7.39
C TYR A 34 4.25 -25.44 -7.77
N ALA A 35 3.07 -25.66 -8.35
CA ALA A 35 2.54 -27.00 -8.63
C ALA A 35 2.72 -27.44 -10.09
N ALA A 36 2.76 -26.51 -11.05
CA ALA A 36 2.82 -26.82 -12.48
C ALA A 36 4.12 -26.35 -13.16
N GLY A 37 5.05 -25.73 -12.42
CA GLY A 37 6.34 -25.30 -12.94
C GLY A 37 6.28 -24.07 -13.86
N TYR A 38 5.17 -23.32 -13.85
CA TYR A 38 5.05 -22.07 -14.62
C TYR A 38 6.03 -21.02 -14.11
N THR A 39 7.03 -20.62 -14.89
CA THR A 39 7.99 -19.58 -14.47
C THR A 39 7.48 -18.18 -14.81
N PRO A 40 7.71 -17.18 -13.94
CA PRO A 40 7.40 -15.79 -14.27
C PRO A 40 8.22 -15.26 -15.46
N PRO A 41 7.84 -14.09 -16.01
CA PRO A 41 8.61 -13.43 -17.07
C PRO A 41 10.08 -13.24 -16.69
N GLU A 42 10.97 -13.29 -17.70
CA GLU A 42 12.43 -13.14 -17.55
C GLU A 42 12.86 -11.81 -16.90
N PHE A 43 11.99 -10.80 -16.91
CA PHE A 43 12.18 -9.53 -16.21
C PHE A 43 12.48 -9.72 -14.71
N TRP A 44 11.98 -10.80 -14.09
CA TRP A 44 12.15 -11.04 -12.66
C TRP A 44 13.41 -11.84 -12.34
N PRO A 45 14.27 -11.37 -11.40
CA PRO A 45 15.48 -12.09 -11.02
C PRO A 45 15.20 -13.48 -10.45
N GLN A 46 14.16 -13.59 -9.61
CA GLN A 46 13.74 -14.84 -8.98
C GLN A 46 12.22 -14.92 -8.84
N PRO A 47 11.61 -16.12 -8.95
CA PRO A 47 10.17 -16.27 -8.78
C PRO A 47 9.64 -15.85 -7.39
N LEU A 48 10.45 -16.03 -6.35
CA LEU A 48 10.07 -15.63 -5.00
C LEU A 48 10.01 -14.09 -4.86
N ASP A 49 10.94 -13.39 -5.48
CA ASP A 49 10.98 -11.92 -5.47
C ASP A 49 9.81 -11.33 -6.26
N TRP A 50 9.45 -11.96 -7.38
CA TRP A 50 8.23 -11.64 -8.13
C TRP A 50 6.99 -11.73 -7.24
N HIS A 51 6.78 -12.86 -6.57
CA HIS A 51 5.61 -13.04 -5.71
C HIS A 51 5.60 -12.04 -4.55
N ALA A 52 6.72 -11.88 -3.85
CA ALA A 52 6.83 -10.93 -2.75
C ALA A 52 6.56 -9.49 -3.22
N HIS A 53 7.10 -9.09 -4.37
CA HIS A 53 6.83 -7.79 -4.98
C HIS A 53 5.35 -7.61 -5.32
N GLU A 54 4.73 -8.59 -5.99
CA GLU A 54 3.33 -8.50 -6.40
C GLU A 54 2.35 -8.49 -5.21
N MET A 55 2.70 -9.14 -4.09
CA MET A 55 1.91 -9.05 -2.86
C MET A 55 1.97 -7.65 -2.23
N ILE A 56 3.13 -6.99 -2.27
CA ILE A 56 3.33 -5.65 -1.69
C ILE A 56 2.82 -4.55 -2.63
N TYR A 57 3.35 -4.51 -3.85
CA TYR A 57 3.13 -3.43 -4.81
C TYR A 57 1.94 -3.65 -5.74
N GLY A 58 1.46 -4.89 -5.87
CA GLY A 58 0.27 -5.21 -6.66
C GLY A 58 -0.97 -5.19 -5.80
N PHE A 59 -1.09 -6.21 -4.96
CA PHE A 59 -2.24 -6.40 -4.09
C PHE A 59 -2.33 -5.35 -2.99
N THR A 60 -1.34 -5.28 -2.09
CA THR A 60 -1.44 -4.44 -0.89
C THR A 60 -1.50 -2.96 -1.23
N LEU A 61 -0.75 -2.53 -2.25
CA LEU A 61 -0.76 -1.15 -2.71
C LEU A 61 -2.11 -0.73 -3.32
N ALA A 62 -2.83 -1.63 -3.99
CA ALA A 62 -4.21 -1.37 -4.41
C ALA A 62 -5.13 -1.15 -3.19
N VAL A 63 -5.00 -1.98 -2.14
CA VAL A 63 -5.75 -1.78 -0.88
C VAL A 63 -5.41 -0.43 -0.23
N ILE A 64 -4.13 -0.08 -0.16
CA ILE A 64 -3.65 1.21 0.38
C ILE A 64 -4.25 2.37 -0.42
N ALA A 65 -4.24 2.31 -1.76
CA ALA A 65 -4.81 3.34 -2.61
C ALA A 65 -6.31 3.51 -2.37
N GLY A 66 -7.07 2.41 -2.35
CA GLY A 66 -8.51 2.44 -2.10
C GLY A 66 -8.87 3.05 -0.75
N PHE A 67 -8.11 2.69 0.29
CA PHE A 67 -8.27 3.25 1.63
C PHE A 67 -7.91 4.74 1.66
N LEU A 68 -6.71 5.13 1.22
CA LEU A 68 -6.21 6.50 1.36
C LEU A 68 -7.00 7.50 0.51
N LEU A 69 -7.38 7.15 -0.72
CA LEU A 69 -8.21 8.02 -1.56
C LEU A 69 -9.58 8.33 -0.93
N THR A 70 -10.08 7.41 -0.10
CA THR A 70 -11.34 7.59 0.63
C THR A 70 -11.11 8.32 1.96
N ALA A 71 -10.08 7.92 2.70
CA ALA A 71 -9.77 8.46 4.02
C ALA A 71 -9.33 9.93 3.96
N VAL A 72 -8.50 10.31 2.98
CA VAL A 72 -8.04 11.69 2.83
C VAL A 72 -9.19 12.63 2.52
N ALA A 73 -10.16 12.24 1.69
CA ALA A 73 -11.36 13.06 1.46
C ALA A 73 -12.10 13.33 2.78
N ASN A 74 -12.29 12.30 3.61
CA ASN A 74 -12.94 12.42 4.92
C ASN A 74 -12.13 13.28 5.91
N TRP A 75 -10.82 13.11 5.98
CA TRP A 75 -9.96 13.85 6.92
C TRP A 75 -9.81 15.33 6.55
N THR A 76 -9.91 15.65 5.27
CA THR A 76 -9.73 17.03 4.78
C THR A 76 -11.06 17.75 4.59
N GLY A 77 -12.20 17.05 4.69
CA GLY A 77 -13.52 17.58 4.36
C GLY A 77 -13.67 17.95 2.87
N GLY A 78 -12.74 17.51 2.02
CA GLY A 78 -12.67 17.83 0.62
C GLY A 78 -13.54 16.92 -0.26
N ALA A 79 -13.72 17.31 -1.52
CA ALA A 79 -14.37 16.46 -2.50
C ALA A 79 -13.51 15.20 -2.77
N PRO A 80 -14.11 14.00 -2.84
CA PRO A 80 -13.38 12.78 -3.14
C PRO A 80 -12.83 12.80 -4.57
N VAL A 81 -11.73 12.07 -4.76
CA VAL A 81 -11.19 11.75 -6.08
C VAL A 81 -12.19 10.88 -6.85
N ARG A 82 -12.54 11.28 -8.08
CA ARG A 82 -13.61 10.66 -8.88
C ARG A 82 -13.37 10.77 -10.38
N HIS A 83 -14.12 9.97 -11.14
CA HIS A 83 -14.19 9.95 -12.60
C HIS A 83 -12.80 9.84 -13.26
N LEU A 84 -12.45 10.78 -14.14
CA LEU A 84 -11.24 10.74 -14.96
C LEU A 84 -9.95 10.64 -14.14
N HIS A 85 -9.87 11.34 -13.01
CA HIS A 85 -8.69 11.26 -12.14
C HIS A 85 -8.54 9.85 -11.55
N LEU A 86 -9.65 9.25 -11.13
CA LEU A 86 -9.63 7.89 -10.59
C LEU A 86 -9.35 6.85 -11.68
N LEU A 87 -9.87 7.05 -12.89
CA LEU A 87 -9.54 6.23 -14.05
C LEU A 87 -8.05 6.31 -14.38
N ALA A 88 -7.44 7.51 -14.36
CA ALA A 88 -6.02 7.67 -14.60
C ALA A 88 -5.17 6.89 -13.58
N LEU A 89 -5.50 6.97 -12.28
CA LEU A 89 -4.81 6.18 -11.25
C LEU A 89 -4.94 4.68 -11.48
N VAL A 90 -6.14 4.22 -11.84
CA VAL A 90 -6.41 2.81 -12.18
C VAL A 90 -5.57 2.34 -13.37
N LEU A 91 -5.49 3.14 -14.42
CA LEU A 91 -4.71 2.82 -15.61
C LEU A 91 -3.21 2.80 -15.33
N VAL A 92 -2.71 3.74 -14.52
CA VAL A 92 -1.30 3.75 -14.09
C VAL A 92 -0.98 2.48 -13.29
N TRP A 93 -1.81 2.12 -12.31
CA TRP A 93 -1.63 0.88 -11.54
C TRP A 93 -1.66 -0.37 -12.43
N LEU A 94 -2.65 -0.44 -13.33
CA LEU A 94 -2.84 -1.59 -14.22
C LEU A 94 -1.68 -1.72 -15.20
N SER A 95 -1.17 -0.59 -15.72
CA SER A 95 -0.02 -0.58 -16.62
C SER A 95 1.22 -1.21 -15.98
N GLY A 96 1.51 -0.88 -14.71
CA GLY A 96 2.56 -1.54 -13.92
C GLY A 96 2.39 -3.06 -13.85
N ARG A 97 1.18 -3.53 -13.51
CA ARG A 97 0.89 -4.98 -13.45
C ARG A 97 1.12 -5.65 -14.79
N ILE A 98 0.66 -5.02 -15.89
CA ILE A 98 0.79 -5.56 -17.24
C ILE A 98 2.26 -5.70 -17.63
N VAL A 99 3.05 -4.63 -17.50
CA VAL A 99 4.46 -4.67 -17.93
C VAL A 99 5.32 -5.59 -17.08
N ALA A 100 4.96 -5.76 -15.80
CA ALA A 100 5.72 -6.60 -14.89
C ALA A 100 5.35 -8.10 -15.00
N ASN A 101 4.12 -8.44 -15.39
CA ASN A 101 3.64 -9.84 -15.41
C ASN A 101 3.49 -10.44 -16.82
N LEU A 102 3.51 -9.61 -17.87
CA LEU A 102 3.43 -10.08 -19.25
C LEU A 102 4.74 -9.78 -19.98
N SER A 103 5.14 -10.68 -20.88
CA SER A 103 6.27 -10.46 -21.79
C SER A 103 5.91 -9.37 -22.80
N VAL A 104 6.20 -8.12 -22.47
CA VAL A 104 6.02 -6.96 -23.35
C VAL A 104 7.38 -6.60 -23.97
N PRO A 105 7.48 -6.28 -25.28
CA PRO A 105 8.73 -5.90 -25.93
C PRO A 105 9.16 -4.47 -25.54
N LEU A 106 9.47 -4.26 -24.27
CA LEU A 106 9.98 -3.02 -23.69
C LEU A 106 11.34 -3.26 -23.04
N PRO A 107 12.25 -2.27 -23.04
CA PRO A 107 13.48 -2.38 -22.25
C PRO A 107 13.15 -2.37 -20.75
N ASP A 108 13.96 -3.06 -19.95
CA ASP A 108 13.76 -3.18 -18.49
C ASP A 108 13.62 -1.82 -17.80
N SER A 109 14.35 -0.80 -18.25
CA SER A 109 14.24 0.56 -17.73
C SER A 109 12.85 1.18 -17.91
N ALA A 110 12.16 0.87 -19.01
CA ALA A 110 10.79 1.31 -19.24
C ALA A 110 9.80 0.53 -18.37
N VAL A 111 10.01 -0.78 -18.20
CA VAL A 111 9.21 -1.62 -17.30
C VAL A 111 9.31 -1.07 -15.87
N ILE A 112 10.53 -0.85 -15.37
CA ILE A 112 10.79 -0.28 -14.03
C ILE A 112 10.15 1.10 -13.88
N ALA A 113 10.29 1.99 -14.88
CA ALA A 113 9.71 3.32 -14.81
C ALA A 113 8.18 3.30 -14.72
N ILE A 114 7.52 2.46 -15.53
CA ILE A 114 6.06 2.29 -15.50
C ILE A 114 5.64 1.66 -14.16
N GLN A 115 6.35 0.62 -13.73
CA GLN A 115 6.08 -0.10 -12.49
C GLN A 115 6.16 0.81 -11.26
N CYS A 116 7.21 1.61 -11.13
CA CYS A 116 7.43 2.53 -10.01
C CYS A 116 6.59 3.82 -10.08
N SER A 117 5.87 4.08 -11.18
CA SER A 117 5.15 5.35 -11.39
C SER A 117 3.90 5.53 -10.52
N PHE A 118 3.27 4.42 -10.11
CA PHE A 118 1.98 4.49 -9.42
C PHE A 118 2.07 5.18 -8.05
N ILE A 119 3.09 4.87 -7.24
CA ILE A 119 3.22 5.43 -5.89
C ILE A 119 3.41 6.96 -5.92
N PRO A 120 4.33 7.53 -6.73
CA PRO A 120 4.44 8.98 -6.88
C PRO A 120 3.14 9.65 -7.34
N VAL A 121 2.45 9.09 -8.33
CA VAL A 121 1.19 9.66 -8.85
C VAL A 121 0.10 9.62 -7.78
N LEU A 122 -0.02 8.52 -7.03
CA LEU A 122 -0.92 8.41 -5.88
C LEU A 122 -0.54 9.43 -4.80
N ALA A 123 0.74 9.53 -4.44
CA ALA A 123 1.22 10.45 -3.41
C ALA A 123 0.91 11.91 -3.76
N ILE A 124 1.12 12.33 -5.01
CA ILE A 124 0.76 13.67 -5.49
C ILE A 124 -0.75 13.92 -5.34
N SER A 125 -1.56 12.94 -5.75
CA SER A 125 -3.03 13.02 -5.68
C SER A 125 -3.53 13.18 -4.24
N LEU A 126 -2.87 12.56 -3.27
CA LEU A 126 -3.17 12.67 -1.85
C LEU A 126 -2.55 13.92 -1.21
N ALA A 127 -1.40 14.37 -1.69
CA ALA A 127 -0.68 15.54 -1.16
C ALA A 127 -1.50 16.82 -1.34
N ILE A 128 -2.08 17.05 -2.51
CA ILE A 128 -2.84 18.27 -2.83
C ILE A 128 -3.91 18.60 -1.76
N PRO A 129 -4.88 17.72 -1.44
CA PRO A 129 -5.88 18.00 -0.41
C PRO A 129 -5.30 18.08 1.00
N LEU A 130 -4.26 17.29 1.32
CA LEU A 130 -3.60 17.32 2.63
C LEU A 130 -2.89 18.66 2.90
N PHE A 131 -2.15 19.18 1.92
CA PHE A 131 -1.51 20.50 2.03
C PHE A 131 -2.55 21.62 2.05
N LYS A 132 -3.60 21.55 1.20
CA LYS A 132 -4.66 22.57 1.14
C LYS A 132 -5.43 22.70 2.46
N SER A 133 -5.68 21.58 3.14
CA SER A 133 -6.37 21.54 4.44
C SER A 133 -5.43 21.71 5.64
N ARG A 134 -4.11 21.79 5.41
CA ARG A 134 -3.07 21.78 6.45
C ARG A 134 -3.21 20.61 7.43
N ASN A 135 -3.64 19.44 6.95
CA ASN A 135 -3.83 18.26 7.78
C ASN A 135 -2.49 17.56 8.06
N VAL A 136 -1.65 18.22 8.86
CA VAL A 136 -0.28 17.79 9.18
C VAL A 136 -0.22 16.43 9.87
N ARG A 137 -1.28 16.05 10.61
CA ARG A 137 -1.37 14.75 11.31
C ARG A 137 -1.34 13.57 10.34
N ASN A 138 -1.76 13.79 9.09
CA ASN A 138 -1.87 12.75 8.06
C ASN A 138 -0.73 12.80 7.04
N PHE A 139 0.25 13.69 7.19
CA PHE A 139 1.45 13.72 6.34
C PHE A 139 2.32 12.47 6.50
N VAL A 140 2.18 11.75 7.62
CA VAL A 140 2.83 10.46 7.85
C VAL A 140 2.56 9.46 6.71
N PHE A 141 1.38 9.47 6.11
CA PHE A 141 1.05 8.58 4.99
C PHE A 141 1.82 8.96 3.72
N LEU A 142 2.10 10.24 3.48
CA LEU A 142 2.96 10.66 2.37
C LEU A 142 4.41 10.21 2.60
N GLY A 143 4.89 10.28 3.84
CA GLY A 143 6.21 9.76 4.22
C GLY A 143 6.32 8.25 4.02
N LEU A 144 5.31 7.48 4.43
CA LEU A 144 5.28 6.03 4.24
C LEU A 144 5.14 5.63 2.75
N LEU A 145 4.38 6.39 1.94
CA LEU A 145 4.35 6.20 0.49
C LEU A 145 5.72 6.52 -0.16
N ALA A 146 6.40 7.58 0.29
CA ALA A 146 7.74 7.89 -0.20
C ALA A 146 8.77 6.80 0.16
N MET A 147 8.64 6.20 1.35
CA MET A 147 9.42 5.05 1.79
C MET A 147 9.15 3.82 0.91
N LEU A 148 7.88 3.49 0.65
CA LEU A 148 7.49 2.40 -0.27
C LEU A 148 8.05 2.60 -1.68
N SER A 149 7.94 3.82 -2.22
CA SER A 149 8.46 4.17 -3.55
C SER A 149 9.98 4.06 -3.61
N SER A 150 10.69 4.56 -2.58
CA SER A 150 12.14 4.47 -2.49
C SER A 150 12.60 3.01 -2.47
N PHE A 151 11.94 2.16 -1.68
CA PHE A 151 12.29 0.73 -1.63
C PHE A 151 11.99 -0.01 -2.92
N GLU A 152 10.96 0.36 -3.66
CA GLU A 152 10.67 -0.25 -4.96
C GLU A 152 11.80 0.05 -5.95
N ILE A 153 12.21 1.32 -6.02
CA ILE A 153 13.30 1.75 -6.88
C ILE A 153 14.61 1.06 -6.48
N LEU A 154 14.94 1.05 -5.19
CA LEU A 154 16.16 0.41 -4.68
C LEU A 154 16.16 -1.10 -4.91
N PHE A 155 15.01 -1.76 -4.82
CA PHE A 155 14.86 -3.17 -5.17
C PHE A 155 15.26 -3.43 -6.62
N PHE A 156 14.74 -2.67 -7.59
CA PHE A 156 15.13 -2.85 -8.99
C PHE A 156 16.56 -2.41 -9.31
N MET A 157 17.10 -1.42 -8.59
CA MET A 157 18.48 -0.95 -8.82
C MET A 157 19.56 -1.88 -8.26
N GLN A 158 19.24 -2.63 -7.19
CA GLN A 158 20.22 -3.44 -6.46
C GLN A 158 19.90 -4.93 -6.47
N GLU A 159 18.69 -5.31 -6.92
CA GLU A 159 18.18 -6.68 -6.91
C GLU A 159 18.28 -7.34 -5.52
N ASP A 160 18.13 -6.54 -4.46
CA ASP A 160 18.24 -6.98 -3.07
C ASP A 160 16.87 -7.03 -2.39
N LYS A 161 16.44 -8.24 -2.03
CA LYS A 161 15.19 -8.51 -1.29
C LYS A 161 15.08 -7.75 0.03
N ARG A 162 16.16 -7.23 0.61
CA ARG A 162 16.12 -6.38 1.81
C ARG A 162 15.22 -5.17 1.64
N PHE A 163 15.11 -4.64 0.43
CA PHE A 163 14.21 -3.52 0.15
C PHE A 163 12.74 -3.94 0.17
N LEU A 164 12.40 -5.18 -0.21
CA LEU A 164 11.05 -5.73 -0.04
C LEU A 164 10.67 -5.87 1.45
N TYR A 165 11.64 -6.21 2.30
CA TYR A 165 11.43 -6.23 3.74
C TYR A 165 11.19 -4.83 4.31
N GLY A 166 11.96 -3.83 3.86
CA GLY A 166 11.69 -2.43 4.21
C GLY A 166 10.30 -1.96 3.76
N ALA A 167 9.87 -2.36 2.57
CA ALA A 167 8.54 -2.07 2.06
C ALA A 167 7.45 -2.74 2.89
N LEU A 168 7.61 -4.01 3.26
CA LEU A 168 6.72 -4.71 4.18
C LEU A 168 6.64 -4.00 5.54
N THR A 169 7.76 -3.55 6.08
CA THR A 169 7.76 -2.76 7.33
C THR A 169 6.95 -1.47 7.19
N ALA A 170 7.08 -0.75 6.07
CA ALA A 170 6.28 0.46 5.81
C ALA A 170 4.77 0.13 5.73
N VAL A 171 4.39 -0.99 5.11
CA VAL A 171 3.01 -1.50 5.11
C VAL A 171 2.54 -1.78 6.54
N LEU A 172 3.33 -2.49 7.35
CA LEU A 172 2.97 -2.80 8.73
C LEU A 172 2.79 -1.54 9.58
N MET A 173 3.63 -0.52 9.37
CA MET A 173 3.47 0.79 10.01
C MET A 173 2.16 1.47 9.60
N MET A 174 1.80 1.41 8.30
CA MET A 174 0.50 1.91 7.85
C MET A 174 -0.66 1.17 8.52
N ILE A 175 -0.61 -0.16 8.57
CA ILE A 175 -1.64 -0.99 9.22
C ILE A 175 -1.76 -0.64 10.71
N SER A 176 -0.63 -0.53 11.42
CA SER A 176 -0.59 -0.16 12.84
C SER A 176 -1.23 1.21 13.08
N LEU A 177 -0.83 2.24 12.30
CA LEU A 177 -1.40 3.59 12.39
C LEU A 177 -2.89 3.66 12.05
N VAL A 178 -3.31 2.94 11.01
CA VAL A 178 -4.71 2.90 10.59
C VAL A 178 -5.53 2.15 11.64
N GLY A 179 -5.06 0.99 12.11
CA GLY A 179 -5.72 0.20 13.15
C GLY A 179 -5.89 0.98 14.46
N GLY A 180 -4.82 1.61 14.94
CA GLY A 180 -4.82 2.44 16.15
C GLY A 180 -5.77 3.63 16.08
N ARG A 181 -6.09 4.14 14.89
CA ARG A 181 -7.01 5.28 14.72
C ARG A 181 -8.43 4.85 14.39
N VAL A 182 -8.59 3.86 13.52
CA VAL A 182 -9.87 3.44 12.96
C VAL A 182 -10.65 2.60 13.96
N ILE A 183 -10.00 1.66 14.65
CA ILE A 183 -10.67 0.79 15.63
C ILE A 183 -11.28 1.63 16.76
N PRO A 184 -10.55 2.53 17.45
CA PRO A 184 -11.16 3.36 18.49
C PRO A 184 -12.26 4.28 17.97
N SER A 185 -12.16 4.75 16.71
CA SER A 185 -13.19 5.60 16.09
C SER A 185 -14.51 4.86 15.91
N PHE A 186 -14.46 3.63 15.40
CA PHE A 186 -15.65 2.81 15.25
C PHE A 186 -16.20 2.33 16.59
N THR A 187 -15.34 1.98 17.55
CA THR A 187 -15.78 1.62 18.91
C THR A 187 -16.51 2.78 19.58
N VAL A 188 -15.97 4.00 19.52
CA VAL A 188 -16.63 5.19 20.08
C VAL A 188 -17.96 5.49 19.39
N ALA A 189 -18.00 5.40 18.06
CA ALA A 189 -19.23 5.59 17.30
C ALA A 189 -20.31 4.56 17.69
N ALA A 190 -19.95 3.29 17.84
CA ALA A 190 -20.87 2.21 18.18
C ALA A 190 -21.47 2.39 19.59
N MET A 191 -20.69 2.77 20.59
CA MET A 191 -21.20 2.99 21.95
C MET A 191 -22.09 4.24 22.05
N ARG A 192 -21.77 5.29 21.28
CA ARG A 192 -22.65 6.47 21.17
C ARG A 192 -24.02 6.13 20.60
N LEU A 193 -24.09 5.24 19.63
CA LEU A 193 -25.38 4.74 19.11
C LEU A 193 -26.20 4.00 20.18
N ARG A 194 -25.56 3.50 21.25
CA ARG A 194 -26.22 2.89 22.41
C ARG A 194 -26.59 3.88 23.52
N GLY A 195 -26.35 5.18 23.31
CA GLY A 195 -26.63 6.23 24.29
C GLY A 195 -25.52 6.44 25.32
N GLU A 196 -24.38 5.76 25.21
CA GLU A 196 -23.25 5.94 26.11
C GLU A 196 -22.48 7.24 25.80
N LYS A 197 -22.18 8.02 26.84
CA LYS A 197 -21.39 9.25 26.73
C LYS A 197 -19.89 8.96 26.80
N ILE A 198 -19.34 8.43 25.71
CA ILE A 198 -17.90 8.19 25.60
C ILE A 198 -17.21 9.12 24.59
N PHE A 199 -15.95 9.41 24.87
CA PHE A 199 -15.08 10.27 24.08
C PHE A 199 -13.83 9.50 23.65
N GLN A 200 -13.25 9.90 22.53
CA GLN A 200 -11.95 9.36 22.14
C GLN A 200 -10.88 9.90 23.08
N THR A 201 -10.13 8.98 23.67
CA THR A 201 -8.90 9.28 24.39
C THR A 201 -7.79 9.56 23.39
N ASP A 202 -6.94 10.57 23.66
CA ASP A 202 -5.75 10.78 22.85
C ASP A 202 -4.76 9.63 23.09
N GLN A 203 -4.43 8.92 22.02
CA GLN A 203 -3.51 7.78 22.02
C GLN A 203 -2.22 8.08 21.24
N ARG A 204 -1.91 9.36 20.97
CA ARG A 204 -0.75 9.74 20.15
C ARG A 204 0.57 9.12 20.62
N LEU A 205 0.80 9.00 21.94
CA LEU A 205 2.01 8.37 22.45
C LEU A 205 2.05 6.88 22.08
N LEU A 206 0.94 6.16 22.23
CA LEU A 206 0.83 4.74 21.87
C LEU A 206 0.98 4.55 20.36
N ASP A 207 0.37 5.39 19.54
CA ASP A 207 0.54 5.38 18.08
C ASP A 207 2.04 5.52 17.71
N VAL A 208 2.76 6.44 18.35
CA VAL A 208 4.19 6.66 18.10
C VAL A 208 5.01 5.47 18.57
N LEU A 209 4.77 4.96 19.79
CA LEU A 209 5.49 3.80 20.32
C LEU A 209 5.27 2.55 19.46
N ALA A 210 4.04 2.33 18.98
CA ALA A 210 3.71 1.20 18.11
C ALA A 210 4.37 1.29 16.72
N VAL A 211 4.55 2.51 16.17
CA VAL A 211 5.33 2.68 14.94
C VAL A 211 6.82 2.49 15.20
N LEU A 212 7.32 3.00 16.32
CA LEU A 212 8.73 2.87 16.68
C LEU A 212 9.12 1.43 17.00
N SER A 213 8.23 0.61 17.59
CA SER A 213 8.49 -0.81 17.86
C SER A 213 8.68 -1.64 16.58
N LEU A 214 8.09 -1.21 15.46
CA LEU A 214 8.26 -1.87 14.16
C LEU A 214 9.62 -1.58 13.49
N LEU A 215 10.34 -0.52 13.91
CA LEU A 215 11.66 -0.19 13.36
C LEU A 215 12.72 -1.27 13.66
N PRO A 216 12.89 -1.73 14.92
CA PRO A 216 13.76 -2.87 15.22
C PRO A 216 13.40 -4.13 14.42
N VAL A 217 12.11 -4.46 14.30
CA VAL A 217 11.65 -5.63 13.55
C VAL A 217 12.09 -5.53 12.09
N GLY A 218 11.82 -4.39 11.45
CA GLY A 218 12.25 -4.14 10.07
C GLY A 218 13.77 -4.19 9.90
N PHE A 219 14.52 -3.61 10.84
CA PHE A 219 15.98 -3.63 10.83
C PHE A 219 16.53 -5.05 10.90
N PHE A 220 16.10 -5.84 11.89
CA PHE A 220 16.59 -7.22 12.04
C PHE A 220 16.16 -8.09 10.87
N LEU A 221 14.95 -7.90 10.35
CA LEU A 221 14.45 -8.68 9.21
C LEU A 221 15.24 -8.36 7.92
N ALA A 222 15.66 -7.11 7.72
CA ALA A 222 16.50 -6.71 6.59
C ALA A 222 17.97 -7.10 6.74
N VAL A 223 18.58 -6.87 7.90
CA VAL A 223 20.05 -6.99 8.06
C VAL A 223 20.44 -8.38 8.58
N MET A 224 19.66 -8.95 9.49
CA MET A 224 20.03 -10.15 10.25
C MET A 224 18.85 -11.11 10.48
N PRO A 225 18.17 -11.59 9.42
CA PRO A 225 16.88 -12.31 9.54
C PRO A 225 16.97 -13.65 10.29
N GLN A 226 18.17 -14.22 10.41
CA GLN A 226 18.39 -15.52 11.08
C GLN A 226 18.88 -15.38 12.53
N THR A 227 18.79 -14.18 13.12
CA THR A 227 19.26 -13.95 14.50
C THR A 227 18.12 -14.07 15.53
N PRO A 228 18.42 -14.52 16.77
CA PRO A 228 17.41 -14.57 17.84
C PRO A 228 16.88 -13.18 18.22
N TRP A 229 17.63 -12.13 17.88
CA TRP A 229 17.22 -10.74 18.09
C TRP A 229 15.97 -10.36 17.28
N LEU A 230 15.72 -10.99 16.14
CA LEU A 230 14.47 -10.81 15.41
C LEU A 230 13.27 -11.29 16.23
N ALA A 231 13.40 -12.43 16.90
CA ALA A 231 12.35 -12.97 17.76
C ALA A 231 12.09 -12.05 18.97
N VAL A 232 13.15 -11.51 19.57
CA VAL A 232 13.03 -10.53 20.67
C VAL A 232 12.36 -9.24 20.19
N ALA A 233 12.74 -8.72 19.03
CA ALA A 233 12.13 -7.53 18.46
C ALA A 233 10.64 -7.74 18.13
N ALA A 234 10.25 -8.95 17.71
CA ALA A 234 8.87 -9.29 17.41
C ALA A 234 7.95 -9.40 18.64
N LEU A 235 8.50 -9.39 19.86
CA LEU A 235 7.74 -9.37 21.11
C LEU A 235 7.36 -7.95 21.58
N ALA A 236 7.92 -6.91 20.95
CA ALA A 236 7.70 -5.50 21.29
C ALA A 236 6.49 -4.91 20.57
#